data_AF-A0A970QIE8-F1
#
_entry.id   AF-A0A970QIE8-F1
#
_cell.length_a   1.000
_cell.length_b   1.000
_cell.length_c   1.000
_cell.angle_alpha   90.00
_cell.angle_beta   90.00
_cell.angle_gamma   90.00
#
_symmetry.space_group_name_H-M   'P 1'
#
loop_
_entity.id
_entity.type
_entity.pdbx_description
1 polymer ?
#
loop_
_entity_poly.entity_id
_entity_poly.type
_entity_poly.pdbx_seq_one_letter_code
_entity_poly.pdbx_strand_id
1 'polypeptide(L)'
;MSRKENEMNPIPADPGKPDAPTGSRPSYARQALFIALPVLLIFACAELGARLRERYIPPMPVDVGQGFNPDDRLFVPGAGGMMETNPQKSTSFQHQRFALVKPRDTLRIIALGGSSVNYLDYEFEQMKQDLALALSDRYKDVEIINCGGLSYGSHRLVLIASEIIGYAPDVVLLYTGHNEFEELEQMHLATLSDTKIQRMLTISAFYRFIRDKTAQQRIKNLEQSRAIRDLSASIPDSSRTWLHRFSEDEIRTRMADFEKNLETMIQLCQDNQVPVIIGTVPSKWYRPNLPGTDGERYEAVTSLFEKGQVDEGIKLGRALLREATPRHQSSDLENEIIRAVAHRWALPLADVEAAIIDAEPRGIPGETLFNDHCHLNPAGNEILRRLYQQEILNLVQS
;
A
#
# COMPACT_ATOMS: atom_id res chain seq x y z
N MET A 1 30.51 7.56 -94.07
CA MET A 1 31.11 6.61 -95.02
C MET A 1 31.51 5.35 -94.24
N SER A 2 31.30 4.20 -94.87
CA SER A 2 31.24 2.85 -94.31
C SER A 2 32.62 2.17 -94.19
N ARG A 3 32.68 1.16 -93.29
CA ARG A 3 33.57 -0.03 -93.28
C ARG A 3 35.06 0.21 -92.90
N LYS A 4 35.75 -0.68 -92.18
CA LYS A 4 35.66 -2.16 -92.13
C LYS A 4 36.36 -2.70 -90.87
N GLU A 5 35.92 -3.88 -90.43
CA GLU A 5 36.45 -4.73 -89.37
C GLU A 5 37.87 -5.24 -89.65
N ASN A 6 38.58 -5.64 -88.59
CA ASN A 6 39.57 -6.72 -88.69
C ASN A 6 39.55 -7.55 -87.39
N GLU A 7 39.10 -8.80 -87.51
CA GLU A 7 39.18 -9.85 -86.51
C GLU A 7 40.63 -10.32 -86.33
N MET A 8 41.02 -10.67 -85.11
CA MET A 8 42.22 -11.47 -84.87
C MET A 8 41.93 -12.46 -83.74
N ASN A 9 42.09 -13.76 -84.06
CA ASN A 9 41.80 -14.92 -83.22
C ASN A 9 42.67 -15.01 -81.94
N PRO A 10 42.21 -15.74 -80.90
CA PRO A 10 42.81 -15.76 -79.57
C PRO A 10 44.00 -16.72 -79.43
N ILE A 11 44.93 -16.37 -78.54
CA ILE A 11 46.10 -17.17 -78.12
C ILE A 11 45.64 -18.21 -77.05
N PRO A 12 46.17 -19.45 -77.02
CA PRO A 12 45.69 -20.50 -76.12
C PRO A 12 46.09 -20.29 -74.66
N ALA A 13 45.24 -20.79 -73.75
CA ALA A 13 45.42 -20.76 -72.30
C ALA A 13 46.53 -21.72 -71.82
N ASP A 14 47.33 -21.25 -70.85
CA ASP A 14 48.32 -22.02 -70.10
C ASP A 14 47.65 -22.74 -68.89
N PRO A 15 47.71 -24.08 -68.79
CA PRO A 15 47.10 -24.82 -67.70
C PRO A 15 48.13 -25.09 -66.59
N GLY A 16 48.09 -24.32 -65.50
CA GLY A 16 49.03 -24.59 -64.41
C GLY A 16 48.94 -23.72 -63.17
N LYS A 17 47.80 -23.70 -62.46
CA LYS A 17 47.79 -23.40 -61.02
C LYS A 17 46.76 -24.28 -60.29
N PRO A 18 47.14 -24.97 -59.20
CA PRO A 18 46.22 -25.80 -58.43
C PRO A 18 45.30 -24.94 -57.57
N ASP A 19 44.03 -25.33 -57.48
CA ASP A 19 43.01 -24.69 -56.64
C ASP A 19 43.36 -24.78 -55.14
N ALA A 20 43.27 -23.66 -54.45
CA ALA A 20 43.37 -23.59 -52.99
C ALA A 20 42.13 -24.24 -52.33
N PRO A 21 42.28 -24.93 -51.17
CA PRO A 21 41.18 -25.68 -50.57
C PRO A 21 40.04 -24.74 -50.14
N THR A 22 38.83 -25.01 -50.64
CA THR A 22 37.61 -24.31 -50.25
C THR A 22 37.24 -24.65 -48.80
N GLY A 23 37.73 -23.86 -47.85
CA GLY A 23 37.26 -23.89 -46.48
C GLY A 23 35.78 -23.45 -46.43
N SER A 24 34.88 -24.37 -46.10
CA SER A 24 33.46 -24.07 -45.90
C SER A 24 33.30 -22.98 -44.83
N ARG A 25 32.77 -21.81 -45.20
CA ARG A 25 32.47 -20.73 -44.24
C ARG A 25 31.56 -21.29 -43.13
N PRO A 26 31.90 -21.11 -41.84
CA PRO A 26 31.08 -21.66 -40.77
C PRO A 26 29.68 -21.04 -40.83
N SER A 27 28.66 -21.89 -40.95
CA SER A 27 27.25 -21.49 -40.99
C SER A 27 26.95 -20.48 -39.87
N TYR A 28 26.31 -19.37 -40.20
CA TYR A 28 25.86 -18.36 -39.24
C TYR A 28 25.05 -18.98 -38.09
N ALA A 29 24.37 -20.10 -38.33
CA ALA A 29 23.67 -20.86 -37.30
C ALA A 29 24.61 -21.51 -36.27
N ARG A 30 25.78 -22.03 -36.70
CA ARG A 30 26.79 -22.57 -35.77
C ARG A 30 27.43 -21.46 -34.94
N GLN A 31 27.70 -20.31 -35.54
CA GLN A 31 28.26 -19.17 -34.81
C GLN A 31 27.26 -18.61 -33.79
N ALA A 32 25.99 -18.46 -34.18
CA ALA A 32 24.92 -18.09 -33.27
C ALA A 32 24.77 -19.09 -32.12
N LEU A 33 24.89 -20.40 -32.40
CA LEU A 33 24.86 -21.45 -31.38
C LEU A 33 26.05 -21.34 -30.40
N PHE A 34 27.28 -21.11 -30.88
CA PHE A 34 28.46 -20.94 -30.03
C PHE A 34 28.41 -19.68 -29.15
N ILE A 35 27.68 -18.64 -29.57
CA ILE A 35 27.48 -17.41 -28.78
C ILE A 35 26.32 -17.58 -27.80
N ALA A 36 25.22 -18.21 -28.23
CA ALA A 36 24.04 -18.42 -27.40
C ALA A 36 24.24 -19.48 -26.32
N LEU A 37 25.01 -20.54 -26.59
CA LEU A 37 25.16 -21.67 -25.69
C LEU A 37 25.80 -21.29 -24.33
N PRO A 38 26.90 -20.53 -24.26
CA PRO A 38 27.45 -20.08 -22.97
C PRO A 38 26.48 -19.20 -22.18
N VAL A 39 25.75 -18.32 -22.86
CA VAL A 39 24.75 -17.44 -22.25
C VAL A 39 23.60 -18.26 -21.66
N LEU A 40 23.05 -19.19 -22.43
CA LEU A 40 22.00 -20.11 -21.98
C LEU A 40 22.48 -20.97 -20.80
N LEU A 41 23.74 -21.44 -20.84
CA LEU A 41 24.31 -22.23 -19.76
C LEU A 41 24.47 -21.42 -18.46
N ILE A 42 24.88 -20.15 -18.55
CA ILE A 42 24.92 -19.24 -17.39
C ILE A 42 23.53 -19.06 -16.80
N PHE A 43 22.51 -18.77 -17.61
CA PHE A 43 21.14 -18.62 -17.12
C PHE A 43 20.57 -19.92 -16.54
N ALA A 44 20.88 -21.07 -17.14
CA ALA A 44 20.48 -22.38 -16.61
C ALA A 44 21.14 -22.67 -15.26
N CYS A 45 22.43 -22.38 -15.11
CA CYS A 45 23.13 -22.50 -13.83
C CYS A 45 22.56 -21.54 -12.76
N ALA A 46 22.24 -20.30 -13.14
CA ALA A 46 21.64 -19.32 -12.24
C ALA A 46 20.22 -19.71 -11.79
N GLU A 47 19.39 -20.21 -12.72
CA GLU A 47 18.07 -20.77 -12.44
C GLU A 47 18.16 -21.99 -11.51
N LEU A 48 19.08 -22.92 -11.79
CA LEU A 48 19.28 -24.10 -10.95
C LEU A 48 19.74 -23.72 -9.54
N GLY A 49 20.71 -22.80 -9.42
CA GLY A 49 21.17 -22.29 -8.14
C GLY A 49 20.04 -21.62 -7.34
N ALA A 50 19.22 -20.80 -8.00
CA ALA A 50 18.05 -20.18 -7.37
C ALA A 50 17.02 -21.22 -6.91
N ARG A 51 16.71 -22.25 -7.73
CA ARG A 51 15.79 -23.35 -7.36
C ARG A 51 16.29 -24.16 -6.17
N LEU A 52 17.60 -24.44 -6.11
CA LEU A 52 18.19 -25.14 -4.97
C LEU A 52 18.08 -24.30 -3.70
N ARG A 53 18.31 -22.98 -3.79
CA ARG A 53 18.10 -22.06 -2.68
C ARG A 53 16.65 -22.04 -2.20
N GLU A 54 15.68 -22.04 -3.12
CA GLU A 54 14.24 -22.01 -2.78
C GLU A 54 13.78 -23.17 -1.89
N ARG A 55 14.49 -24.31 -1.91
CA ARG A 55 14.23 -25.43 -1.00
C ARG A 55 14.53 -25.13 0.47
N TYR A 56 15.49 -24.23 0.72
CA TYR A 56 15.92 -23.84 2.06
C TYR A 56 15.37 -22.47 2.46
N ILE A 57 15.17 -21.57 1.50
CA ILE A 57 14.63 -20.23 1.70
C ILE A 57 13.56 -20.03 0.63
N PRO A 58 12.27 -20.31 0.94
CA PRO A 58 11.20 -20.16 -0.03
C PRO A 58 11.17 -18.73 -0.57
N PRO A 59 10.78 -18.54 -1.85
CA PRO A 59 10.69 -17.21 -2.44
C PRO A 59 9.65 -16.39 -1.68
N MET A 60 9.85 -15.07 -1.64
CA MET A 60 8.87 -14.20 -0.99
C MET A 60 7.52 -14.34 -1.69
N PRO A 61 6.45 -14.59 -0.92
CA PRO A 61 5.10 -14.52 -1.44
C PRO A 61 4.88 -13.14 -2.06
N VAL A 62 4.34 -13.08 -3.29
CA VAL A 62 4.08 -11.82 -3.98
C VAL A 62 2.60 -11.69 -4.28
N ASP A 63 2.05 -10.60 -3.79
CA ASP A 63 0.75 -10.07 -4.19
C ASP A 63 0.89 -9.45 -5.58
N VAL A 64 0.64 -10.24 -6.62
CA VAL A 64 0.76 -9.80 -8.02
C VAL A 64 -0.24 -8.67 -8.32
N GLY A 65 -1.41 -8.69 -7.69
CA GLY A 65 -2.40 -7.63 -7.79
C GLY A 65 -2.12 -6.40 -6.94
N GLN A 66 -1.12 -6.42 -6.05
CA GLN A 66 -0.82 -5.35 -5.07
C GLN A 66 -2.06 -4.90 -4.24
N GLY A 67 -3.01 -5.81 -4.07
CA GLY A 67 -4.28 -5.57 -3.40
C GLY A 67 -5.39 -5.01 -4.29
N PHE A 68 -5.18 -4.84 -5.61
CA PHE A 68 -6.18 -4.37 -6.57
C PHE A 68 -6.91 -5.50 -7.30
N ASN A 69 -6.47 -6.75 -7.16
CA ASN A 69 -7.12 -7.90 -7.76
C ASN A 69 -8.15 -8.51 -6.78
N PRO A 70 -9.44 -8.61 -7.15
CA PRO A 70 -10.47 -9.20 -6.29
C PRO A 70 -10.22 -10.66 -5.91
N ASP A 71 -9.45 -11.40 -6.71
CA ASP A 71 -9.11 -12.80 -6.41
C ASP A 71 -8.03 -12.94 -5.32
N ASP A 72 -7.30 -11.85 -5.01
CA ASP A 72 -6.17 -11.85 -4.08
C ASP A 72 -6.64 -11.59 -2.64
N ARG A 73 -7.21 -12.63 -2.02
CA ARG A 73 -7.76 -12.58 -0.66
C ARG A 73 -6.73 -12.26 0.43
N LEU A 74 -7.16 -11.53 1.45
CA LEU A 74 -6.42 -11.24 2.68
C LEU A 74 -6.24 -12.49 3.54
N PHE A 75 -7.28 -13.32 3.67
CA PHE A 75 -7.22 -14.53 4.49
C PHE A 75 -7.40 -15.81 3.66
N VAL A 76 -6.69 -16.86 4.07
CA VAL A 76 -6.76 -18.21 3.48
C VAL A 76 -7.06 -19.25 4.57
N PRO A 77 -7.69 -20.39 4.23
CA PRO A 77 -7.92 -21.46 5.19
C PRO A 77 -6.60 -22.03 5.74
N GLY A 78 -6.48 -22.00 7.06
CA GLY A 78 -5.43 -22.66 7.84
C GLY A 78 -5.87 -24.01 8.41
N ALA A 79 -5.01 -24.61 9.24
CA ALA A 79 -5.32 -25.89 9.87
C ALA A 79 -6.45 -25.76 10.93
N GLY A 80 -7.30 -26.79 11.01
CA GLY A 80 -8.30 -26.90 12.08
C GLY A 80 -9.52 -25.97 11.94
N GLY A 81 -9.89 -25.57 10.71
CA GLY A 81 -11.02 -24.67 10.48
C GLY A 81 -10.73 -23.20 10.80
N MET A 82 -9.45 -22.86 10.93
CA MET A 82 -8.98 -21.50 11.13
C MET A 82 -8.80 -20.79 9.78
N MET A 83 -8.87 -19.47 9.80
CA MET A 83 -8.39 -18.57 8.76
C MET A 83 -7.07 -17.97 9.22
N GLU A 84 -6.16 -17.74 8.28
CA GLU A 84 -4.85 -17.13 8.54
C GLU A 84 -4.56 -16.06 7.48
N THR A 85 -3.79 -15.02 7.84
CA THR A 85 -3.32 -14.04 6.85
C THR A 85 -2.59 -14.76 5.72
N ASN A 86 -3.04 -14.52 4.48
CA ASN A 86 -2.43 -15.05 3.28
C ASN A 86 -0.93 -14.72 3.30
N PRO A 87 -0.03 -15.71 3.17
CA PRO A 87 1.41 -15.45 3.14
C PRO A 87 1.82 -14.38 2.12
N GLN A 88 1.08 -14.24 1.00
CA GLN A 88 1.28 -13.21 -0.03
C GLN A 88 1.04 -11.78 0.46
N LYS A 89 0.28 -11.61 1.54
CA LYS A 89 -0.10 -10.33 2.14
C LYS A 89 0.74 -10.01 3.39
N SER A 90 1.59 -10.92 3.84
CA SER A 90 2.40 -10.80 5.08
C SER A 90 3.38 -9.63 5.11
N THR A 91 3.71 -9.03 3.96
CA THR A 91 4.55 -7.83 3.88
C THR A 91 3.78 -6.55 4.21
N SER A 92 2.45 -6.55 4.02
CA SER A 92 1.60 -5.36 4.13
C SER A 92 0.60 -5.45 5.28
N PHE A 93 0.36 -6.64 5.82
CA PHE A 93 -0.62 -6.90 6.87
C PHE A 93 0.02 -7.65 8.03
N GLN A 94 -0.48 -7.39 9.23
CA GLN A 94 -0.13 -8.19 10.40
C GLN A 94 -0.64 -9.62 10.23
N HIS A 95 0.07 -10.57 10.84
CA HIS A 95 -0.39 -11.95 10.86
C HIS A 95 -1.58 -12.07 11.83
N GLN A 96 -2.72 -12.52 11.32
CA GLN A 96 -3.93 -12.77 12.06
C GLN A 96 -4.29 -14.24 11.92
N ARG A 97 -4.93 -14.79 12.96
CA ARG A 97 -5.45 -16.15 12.96
C ARG A 97 -6.73 -16.20 13.77
N PHE A 98 -7.83 -16.62 13.16
CA PHE A 98 -9.15 -16.66 13.78
C PHE A 98 -9.98 -17.84 13.26
N ALA A 99 -11.02 -18.26 13.96
CA ALA A 99 -11.87 -19.37 13.52
C ALA A 99 -12.78 -18.92 12.36
N LEU A 100 -12.84 -19.69 11.27
CA LEU A 100 -13.75 -19.39 10.14
C LEU A 100 -15.20 -19.33 10.62
N VAL A 101 -15.62 -20.37 11.36
CA VAL A 101 -16.90 -20.38 12.05
C VAL A 101 -16.73 -19.65 13.37
N LYS A 102 -17.38 -18.49 13.52
CA LYS A 102 -17.35 -17.69 14.75
C LYS A 102 -17.82 -18.53 15.95
N PRO A 103 -17.05 -18.62 17.05
CA PRO A 103 -17.50 -19.31 18.25
C PRO A 103 -18.79 -18.69 18.82
N ARG A 104 -19.56 -19.50 19.53
CA ARG A 104 -20.73 -19.00 20.27
C ARG A 104 -20.27 -18.11 21.43
N ASP A 105 -21.05 -17.09 21.75
CA ASP A 105 -20.78 -16.13 22.83
C ASP A 105 -19.48 -15.32 22.64
N THR A 106 -19.02 -15.12 21.40
CA THR A 106 -17.84 -14.29 21.08
C THR A 106 -18.27 -13.05 20.29
N LEU A 107 -17.79 -11.87 20.72
CA LEU A 107 -17.91 -10.63 19.96
C LEU A 107 -16.73 -10.55 18.98
N ARG A 108 -17.01 -10.56 17.67
CA ARG A 108 -16.02 -10.42 16.61
C ARG A 108 -16.06 -9.02 16.02
N ILE A 109 -14.99 -8.26 16.26
CA ILE A 109 -14.78 -6.94 15.69
C ILE A 109 -13.76 -7.07 14.57
N ILE A 110 -14.00 -6.45 13.42
CA ILE A 110 -13.01 -6.38 12.33
C ILE A 110 -12.62 -4.92 12.12
N ALA A 111 -11.33 -4.61 12.26
CA ALA A 111 -10.80 -3.26 12.07
C ALA A 111 -10.22 -3.12 10.66
N LEU A 112 -10.81 -2.26 9.83
CA LEU A 112 -10.45 -2.04 8.44
C LEU A 112 -9.83 -0.64 8.25
N GLY A 113 -8.66 -0.59 7.61
CA GLY A 113 -8.00 0.69 7.34
C GLY A 113 -6.60 0.58 6.75
N GLY A 114 -5.90 1.71 6.74
CA GLY A 114 -4.52 1.81 6.27
C GLY A 114 -3.48 1.40 7.32
N SER A 115 -2.26 1.93 7.17
CA SER A 115 -1.14 1.69 8.09
C SER A 115 -1.45 2.10 9.53
N SER A 116 -2.25 3.15 9.73
CA SER A 116 -2.66 3.55 11.07
C SER A 116 -3.42 2.45 11.80
N VAL A 117 -4.26 1.65 11.11
CA VAL A 117 -4.93 0.49 11.71
C VAL A 117 -3.95 -0.69 11.87
N ASN A 118 -3.05 -0.88 10.90
CA ASN A 118 -2.03 -1.92 10.94
C ASN A 118 -1.17 -1.86 12.21
N TYR A 119 -0.94 -0.66 12.75
CA TYR A 119 -0.09 -0.43 13.91
C TYR A 119 -0.82 -0.49 15.26
N LEU A 120 -2.13 -0.74 15.29
CA LEU A 120 -2.94 -0.72 16.51
C LEU A 120 -3.01 -2.06 17.25
N ASP A 121 -2.14 -3.04 16.97
CA ASP A 121 -2.22 -4.35 17.65
C ASP A 121 -2.12 -4.23 19.18
N TYR A 122 -1.27 -3.32 19.69
CA TYR A 122 -1.18 -3.07 21.14
C TYR A 122 -2.49 -2.50 21.70
N GLU A 123 -3.07 -1.52 21.01
CA GLU A 123 -4.32 -0.86 21.37
C GLU A 123 -5.52 -1.79 21.25
N PHE A 124 -5.53 -2.70 20.26
CA PHE A 124 -6.55 -3.72 20.10
C PHE A 124 -6.49 -4.76 21.20
N GLU A 125 -5.30 -5.17 21.66
CA GLU A 125 -5.20 -6.04 22.83
C GLU A 125 -5.73 -5.37 24.11
N GLN A 126 -5.46 -4.07 24.31
CA GLN A 126 -6.04 -3.33 25.43
C GLN A 126 -7.55 -3.18 25.32
N MET A 127 -8.06 -2.81 24.12
CA MET A 127 -9.50 -2.69 23.86
C MET A 127 -10.21 -4.02 24.07
N LYS A 128 -9.63 -5.13 23.61
CA LYS A 128 -10.16 -6.48 23.80
C LYS A 128 -10.33 -6.80 25.28
N GLN A 129 -9.33 -6.52 26.11
CA GLN A 129 -9.40 -6.77 27.55
C GLN A 129 -10.48 -5.91 28.23
N ASP A 130 -10.53 -4.62 27.90
CA ASP A 130 -11.50 -3.68 28.46
C ASP A 130 -12.94 -4.08 28.07
N LEU A 131 -13.18 -4.43 26.80
CA LEU A 131 -14.49 -4.88 26.30
C LEU A 131 -14.89 -6.23 26.88
N ALA A 132 -13.97 -7.19 27.00
CA ALA A 132 -14.26 -8.50 27.59
C ALA A 132 -14.68 -8.37 29.06
N LEU A 133 -14.08 -7.44 29.80
CA LEU A 133 -14.51 -7.13 31.16
C LEU A 133 -15.90 -6.48 31.18
N ALA A 134 -16.08 -5.44 30.37
CA ALA A 134 -17.30 -4.62 30.35
C ALA A 134 -18.55 -5.38 29.83
N LEU A 135 -18.35 -6.41 28.99
CA LEU A 135 -19.41 -7.18 28.34
C LEU A 135 -19.43 -8.66 28.78
N SER A 136 -18.83 -8.97 29.93
CA SER A 136 -18.68 -10.33 30.46
C SER A 136 -20.01 -11.04 30.80
N ASP A 137 -21.09 -10.27 30.93
CA ASP A 137 -22.46 -10.79 31.11
C ASP A 137 -23.07 -11.32 29.80
N ARG A 138 -22.54 -10.90 28.64
CA ARG A 138 -23.08 -11.21 27.31
C ARG A 138 -22.15 -12.05 26.45
N TYR A 139 -20.85 -11.83 26.55
CA TYR A 139 -19.85 -12.50 25.74
C TYR A 139 -18.80 -13.14 26.65
N LYS A 140 -18.38 -14.36 26.28
CA LYS A 140 -17.28 -15.08 26.93
C LYS A 140 -15.91 -14.62 26.44
N ASP A 141 -15.85 -14.08 25.22
CA ASP A 141 -14.61 -13.61 24.60
C ASP A 141 -14.89 -12.47 23.62
N VAL A 142 -13.87 -11.67 23.38
CA VAL A 142 -13.85 -10.61 22.37
C VAL A 142 -12.65 -10.86 21.47
N GLU A 143 -12.86 -10.88 20.15
CA GLU A 143 -11.77 -10.93 19.19
C GLU A 143 -11.80 -9.69 18.30
N ILE A 144 -10.64 -9.11 18.06
CA ILE A 144 -10.45 -7.98 17.14
C ILE A 144 -9.51 -8.45 16.05
N ILE A 145 -10.00 -8.50 14.81
CA ILE A 145 -9.21 -8.93 13.64
C ILE A 145 -8.69 -7.68 12.95
N ASN A 146 -7.37 -7.49 12.97
CA ASN A 146 -6.70 -6.35 12.34
C ASN A 146 -6.57 -6.56 10.82
N CYS A 147 -7.33 -5.78 10.05
CA CYS A 147 -7.29 -5.73 8.59
C CYS A 147 -6.66 -4.42 8.07
N GLY A 148 -5.72 -3.84 8.84
CA GLY A 148 -4.95 -2.67 8.45
C GLY A 148 -3.85 -2.99 7.44
N GLY A 149 -3.83 -2.31 6.30
CA GLY A 149 -2.84 -2.52 5.23
C GLY A 149 -1.84 -1.37 5.09
N LEU A 150 -0.54 -1.66 5.00
CA LEU A 150 0.50 -0.65 4.76
C LEU A 150 0.28 0.09 3.43
N SER A 151 0.17 1.42 3.48
CA SER A 151 -0.14 2.30 2.35
C SER A 151 -1.51 2.06 1.68
N TYR A 152 -2.42 1.27 2.29
CA TYR A 152 -3.74 0.98 1.71
C TYR A 152 -4.65 2.22 1.74
N GLY A 153 -5.29 2.51 0.60
CA GLY A 153 -6.34 3.51 0.44
C GLY A 153 -7.69 2.83 0.19
N SER A 154 -8.73 3.65 0.01
CA SER A 154 -10.11 3.17 -0.04
C SER A 154 -10.40 2.19 -1.17
N HIS A 155 -9.72 2.26 -2.33
CA HIS A 155 -10.02 1.35 -3.45
C HIS A 155 -9.69 -0.10 -3.10
N ARG A 156 -8.54 -0.34 -2.47
CA ARG A 156 -8.16 -1.69 -2.05
C ARG A 156 -8.94 -2.15 -0.84
N LEU A 157 -9.30 -1.22 0.06
CA LEU A 157 -10.13 -1.55 1.22
C LEU A 157 -11.53 -2.00 0.84
N VAL A 158 -12.13 -1.53 -0.27
CA VAL A 158 -13.41 -2.07 -0.78
C VAL A 158 -13.34 -3.57 -1.07
N LEU A 159 -12.22 -4.06 -1.60
CA LEU A 159 -12.03 -5.49 -1.89
C LEU A 159 -11.92 -6.31 -0.61
N ILE A 160 -11.20 -5.78 0.39
CA ILE A 160 -11.09 -6.42 1.70
C ILE A 160 -12.44 -6.38 2.42
N ALA A 161 -13.18 -5.26 2.35
CA ALA A 161 -14.53 -5.14 2.90
C ALA A 161 -15.44 -6.25 2.38
N SER A 162 -15.46 -6.47 1.06
CA SER A 162 -16.23 -7.55 0.44
C SER A 162 -15.85 -8.95 0.93
N GLU A 163 -14.59 -9.16 1.32
CA GLU A 163 -14.14 -10.43 1.88
C GLU A 163 -14.58 -10.59 3.35
N ILE A 164 -14.36 -9.56 4.17
CA ILE A 164 -14.52 -9.66 5.62
C ILE A 164 -15.96 -9.84 6.07
N ILE A 165 -16.95 -9.42 5.26
CA ILE A 165 -18.37 -9.69 5.57
C ILE A 165 -18.63 -11.20 5.70
N GLY A 166 -17.86 -12.02 4.98
CA GLY A 166 -17.97 -13.47 4.98
C GLY A 166 -17.47 -14.14 6.28
N TYR A 167 -16.86 -13.37 7.18
CA TYR A 167 -16.33 -13.86 8.46
C TYR A 167 -17.23 -13.54 9.65
N ALA A 168 -18.50 -13.20 9.40
CA ALA A 168 -19.51 -12.94 10.43
C ALA A 168 -19.09 -11.92 11.52
N PRO A 169 -18.57 -10.73 11.14
CA PRO A 169 -18.31 -9.66 12.09
C PRO A 169 -19.59 -9.23 12.82
N ASP A 170 -19.47 -8.89 14.09
CA ASP A 170 -20.51 -8.20 14.87
C ASP A 170 -20.41 -6.68 14.71
N VAL A 171 -19.20 -6.15 14.50
CA VAL A 171 -18.94 -4.73 14.25
C VAL A 171 -17.74 -4.59 13.31
N VAL A 172 -17.81 -3.65 12.36
CA VAL A 172 -16.66 -3.21 11.57
C VAL A 172 -16.23 -1.81 12.00
N LEU A 173 -14.93 -1.65 12.30
CA LEU A 173 -14.31 -0.34 12.53
C LEU A 173 -13.68 0.13 11.23
N LEU A 174 -14.01 1.33 10.77
CA LEU A 174 -13.50 1.89 9.52
C LEU A 174 -12.67 3.15 9.79
N TYR A 175 -11.36 3.06 9.55
CA TYR A 175 -10.43 4.17 9.73
C TYR A 175 -9.50 4.31 8.52
N THR A 176 -9.85 5.21 7.60
CA THR A 176 -9.16 5.38 6.32
C THR A 176 -9.24 6.82 5.80
N GLY A 177 -8.33 7.19 4.90
CA GLY A 177 -8.25 8.52 4.25
C GLY A 177 -6.81 9.01 4.01
N HIS A 178 -5.83 8.49 4.76
CA HIS A 178 -4.43 8.96 4.65
C HIS A 178 -3.77 8.71 3.29
N ASN A 179 -4.16 7.64 2.60
CA ASN A 179 -3.45 7.13 1.42
C ASN A 179 -4.23 7.32 0.11
N GLU A 180 -5.28 8.15 0.10
CA GLU A 180 -6.10 8.30 -1.12
C GLU A 180 -5.24 8.76 -2.30
N PHE A 181 -4.31 9.69 -2.12
CA PHE A 181 -3.46 10.15 -3.21
C PHE A 181 -2.27 9.21 -3.51
N GLU A 182 -1.69 8.57 -2.49
CA GLU A 182 -0.62 7.58 -2.68
C GLU A 182 -1.09 6.35 -3.48
N GLU A 183 -2.34 5.93 -3.29
CA GLU A 183 -2.90 4.75 -3.95
C GLU A 183 -3.07 4.93 -5.47
N LEU A 184 -3.29 6.15 -5.97
CA LEU A 184 -3.45 6.40 -7.41
C LEU A 184 -2.15 6.11 -8.18
N GLU A 185 -1.01 6.48 -7.60
CA GLU A 185 0.30 6.16 -8.18
C GLU A 185 0.55 4.65 -8.15
N GLN A 186 0.20 3.99 -7.05
CA GLN A 186 0.30 2.53 -6.92
C GLN A 186 -0.60 1.82 -7.92
N MET A 187 -1.82 2.31 -8.16
CA MET A 187 -2.73 1.78 -9.17
C MET A 187 -2.12 1.89 -10.57
N HIS A 188 -1.55 3.05 -10.93
CA HIS A 188 -0.90 3.24 -12.23
C HIS A 188 0.28 2.26 -12.42
N LEU A 189 1.14 2.12 -11.39
CA LEU A 189 2.23 1.14 -11.38
C LEU A 189 1.72 -0.31 -11.43
N ALA A 190 0.63 -0.62 -10.75
CA ALA A 190 0.01 -1.95 -10.74
C ALA A 190 -0.53 -2.32 -12.12
N THR A 191 -1.23 -1.41 -12.82
CA THR A 191 -1.69 -1.61 -14.20
C THR A 191 -0.54 -1.85 -15.18
N LEU A 192 0.64 -1.25 -14.96
CA LEU A 192 1.84 -1.53 -15.75
C LEU A 192 2.45 -2.91 -15.41
N SER A 193 2.25 -3.40 -14.18
CA SER A 193 2.78 -4.68 -13.71
C SER A 193 1.92 -5.91 -14.06
N ASP A 194 0.61 -5.76 -14.27
CA ASP A 194 -0.31 -6.88 -14.61
C ASP A 194 -0.27 -7.31 -16.09
N THR A 195 0.94 -7.40 -16.66
CA THR A 195 1.12 -7.98 -18.00
C THR A 195 1.32 -9.49 -17.91
N LYS A 196 0.70 -10.27 -18.81
CA LYS A 196 0.89 -11.74 -18.94
C LYS A 196 2.37 -12.17 -18.92
N ILE A 197 3.25 -11.30 -19.39
CA ILE A 197 4.71 -11.48 -19.42
C ILE A 197 5.29 -11.59 -18.00
N GLN A 198 4.85 -10.77 -17.06
CA GLN A 198 5.33 -10.87 -15.67
C GLN A 198 4.89 -12.19 -15.02
N ARG A 199 3.66 -12.67 -15.27
CA ARG A 199 3.19 -13.98 -14.79
C ARG A 199 4.05 -15.12 -15.37
N MET A 200 4.50 -15.02 -16.63
CA MET A 200 5.45 -15.98 -17.20
C MET A 200 6.84 -15.88 -16.56
N LEU A 201 7.33 -14.67 -16.28
CA LEU A 201 8.62 -14.46 -15.62
C LEU A 201 8.64 -14.99 -14.18
N THR A 202 7.50 -14.96 -13.48
CA THR A 202 7.38 -15.54 -12.14
C THR A 202 7.54 -17.06 -12.09
N ILE A 203 7.62 -17.77 -13.23
CA ILE A 203 7.98 -19.20 -13.28
C ILE A 203 9.49 -19.41 -13.02
N SER A 204 10.34 -18.43 -13.39
CA SER A 204 11.80 -18.51 -13.21
C SER A 204 12.19 -18.23 -11.76
N ALA A 205 12.91 -19.18 -11.15
CA ALA A 205 13.50 -19.02 -9.82
C ALA A 205 14.60 -17.95 -9.80
N PHE A 206 15.37 -17.81 -10.88
CA PHE A 206 16.39 -16.77 -10.97
C PHE A 206 15.77 -15.36 -10.99
N TYR A 207 14.68 -15.18 -11.74
CA TYR A 207 13.91 -13.94 -11.71
C TYR A 207 13.35 -13.65 -10.31
N ARG A 208 12.70 -14.65 -9.67
CA ARG A 208 12.23 -14.51 -8.28
C ARG A 208 13.35 -14.14 -7.32
N PHE A 209 14.53 -14.73 -7.46
CA PHE A 209 15.70 -14.39 -6.64
C PHE A 209 16.14 -12.94 -6.82
N ILE A 210 16.29 -12.44 -8.05
CA ILE A 210 16.67 -11.04 -8.32
C ILE A 210 15.59 -10.10 -7.78
N ARG A 211 14.32 -10.39 -8.07
CA ARG A 211 13.17 -9.64 -7.59
C ARG A 211 13.13 -9.57 -6.07
N ASP A 212 13.25 -10.71 -5.39
CA ASP A 212 13.17 -10.81 -3.92
C ASP A 212 14.35 -10.08 -3.28
N LYS A 213 15.56 -10.17 -3.86
CA LYS A 213 16.71 -9.37 -3.40
C LYS A 213 16.46 -7.88 -3.54
N THR A 214 15.83 -7.46 -4.65
CA THR A 214 15.47 -6.06 -4.89
C THR A 214 14.39 -5.59 -3.90
N ALA A 215 13.36 -6.42 -3.67
CA ALA A 215 12.30 -6.14 -2.73
C ALA A 215 12.80 -6.11 -1.28
N GLN A 216 13.64 -7.06 -0.86
CA GLN A 216 14.31 -7.05 0.46
C GLN A 216 15.15 -5.79 0.67
N GLN A 217 15.87 -5.34 -0.37
CA GLN A 217 16.64 -4.11 -0.28
C GLN A 217 15.73 -2.88 -0.15
N ARG A 218 14.60 -2.85 -0.87
CA ARG A 218 13.59 -1.79 -0.75
C ARG A 218 12.94 -1.78 0.64
N ILE A 219 12.50 -2.94 1.14
CA ILE A 219 11.92 -3.08 2.49
C ILE A 219 12.94 -2.63 3.54
N LYS A 220 14.19 -3.11 3.46
CA LYS A 220 15.25 -2.69 4.37
C LYS A 220 15.50 -1.17 4.29
N ASN A 221 15.48 -0.58 3.09
CA ASN A 221 15.61 0.86 2.94
C ASN A 221 14.40 1.60 3.53
N LEU A 222 13.18 1.09 3.39
CA LEU A 222 11.97 1.66 3.98
C LEU A 222 11.96 1.54 5.51
N GLU A 223 12.35 0.38 6.06
CA GLU A 223 12.52 0.15 7.50
C GLU A 223 13.63 1.01 8.09
N GLN A 224 14.77 1.12 7.40
CA GLN A 224 15.84 2.04 7.78
C GLN A 224 15.36 3.50 7.66
N SER A 225 14.60 3.85 6.63
CA SER A 225 14.01 5.19 6.51
C SER A 225 12.99 5.46 7.62
N ARG A 226 12.22 4.46 8.05
CA ARG A 226 11.32 4.55 9.23
C ARG A 226 12.11 4.72 10.52
N ALA A 227 13.12 3.89 10.78
CA ALA A 227 13.98 4.00 11.95
C ALA A 227 14.77 5.33 11.95
N ILE A 228 15.18 5.82 10.79
CA ILE A 228 15.79 7.15 10.63
C ILE A 228 14.74 8.25 10.83
N ARG A 229 13.49 8.11 10.37
CA ARG A 229 12.38 9.05 10.64
C ARG A 229 12.04 9.12 12.13
N ASP A 230 12.07 7.99 12.85
CA ASP A 230 11.89 7.95 14.30
C ASP A 230 13.06 8.64 15.04
N LEU A 231 14.28 8.62 14.48
CA LEU A 231 15.47 9.26 15.05
C LEU A 231 15.74 10.70 14.55
N SER A 232 15.15 11.13 13.43
CA SER A 232 15.42 12.42 12.81
C SER A 232 14.12 13.12 12.44
N ALA A 233 13.85 14.21 13.15
CA ALA A 233 12.97 15.24 12.63
C ALA A 233 13.50 15.65 11.24
N SER A 234 12.65 15.51 10.21
CA SER A 234 12.86 15.99 8.84
C SER A 234 14.05 15.40 8.06
N ILE A 235 13.85 14.27 7.39
CA ILE A 235 14.49 14.01 6.09
C ILE A 235 13.42 13.52 5.11
N PRO A 236 13.08 14.30 4.06
CA PRO A 236 12.19 13.82 3.01
C PRO A 236 12.89 12.72 2.21
N ASP A 237 12.32 11.52 2.17
CA ASP A 237 12.76 10.52 1.20
C ASP A 237 12.28 10.96 -0.19
N SER A 238 13.25 11.41 -0.99
CA SER A 238 13.09 11.79 -2.38
C SER A 238 13.21 10.56 -3.27
N SER A 239 12.35 9.55 -3.07
CA SER A 239 12.27 8.43 -4.00
C SER A 239 11.53 8.82 -5.29
N ARG A 240 12.10 9.76 -6.07
CA ARG A 240 11.93 10.13 -7.50
C ARG A 240 10.53 10.16 -8.17
N THR A 241 9.47 9.74 -7.50
CA THR A 241 8.12 9.50 -8.04
C THR A 241 7.09 10.47 -7.44
N TRP A 242 7.43 11.10 -6.31
CA TRP A 242 6.57 11.91 -5.42
C TRP A 242 6.39 13.39 -5.79
N LEU A 243 6.52 13.76 -7.06
CA LEU A 243 6.51 15.16 -7.50
C LEU A 243 5.29 15.51 -8.37
N HIS A 244 4.32 14.60 -8.54
CA HIS A 244 3.12 14.87 -9.33
C HIS A 244 2.21 15.85 -8.60
N ARG A 245 2.09 17.07 -9.11
CA ARG A 245 1.16 18.08 -8.59
C ARG A 245 -0.24 17.83 -9.11
N PHE A 246 -1.13 17.44 -8.20
CA PHE A 246 -2.54 17.24 -8.52
C PHE A 246 -3.21 18.59 -8.81
N SER A 247 -3.96 18.63 -9.90
CA SER A 247 -4.90 19.69 -10.23
C SER A 247 -6.13 19.64 -9.32
N GLU A 248 -6.85 20.75 -9.22
CA GLU A 248 -8.11 20.83 -8.47
C GLU A 248 -9.15 19.80 -8.97
N ASP A 249 -9.20 19.55 -10.29
CA ASP A 249 -10.10 18.57 -10.88
C ASP A 249 -9.70 17.12 -10.51
N GLU A 250 -8.41 16.81 -10.45
CA GLU A 250 -7.91 15.50 -9.98
C GLU A 250 -8.24 15.30 -8.50
N ILE A 251 -8.01 16.31 -7.67
CA ILE A 251 -8.36 16.28 -6.23
C ILE A 251 -9.86 16.06 -6.07
N ARG A 252 -10.70 16.83 -6.77
CA ARG A 252 -12.17 16.70 -6.71
C ARG A 252 -12.63 15.30 -7.13
N THR A 253 -12.09 14.79 -8.24
CA THR A 253 -12.41 13.44 -8.74
C THR A 253 -12.01 12.39 -7.70
N ARG A 254 -10.81 12.53 -7.12
CA ARG A 254 -10.31 11.59 -6.13
C ARG A 254 -11.15 11.56 -4.86
N MET A 255 -11.57 12.73 -4.39
CA MET A 255 -12.44 12.86 -3.22
C MET A 255 -13.84 12.30 -3.49
N ALA A 256 -14.38 12.45 -4.70
CA ALA A 256 -15.63 11.80 -5.09
C ALA A 256 -15.50 10.25 -5.12
N ASP A 257 -14.37 9.73 -5.61
CA ASP A 257 -14.09 8.28 -5.56
C ASP A 257 -13.94 7.78 -4.11
N PHE A 258 -13.26 8.55 -3.25
CA PHE A 258 -13.13 8.25 -1.83
C PHE A 258 -14.49 8.15 -1.14
N GLU A 259 -15.36 9.15 -1.34
CA GLU A 259 -16.74 9.14 -0.83
C GLU A 259 -17.49 7.90 -1.31
N LYS A 260 -17.47 7.62 -2.61
CA LYS A 260 -18.14 6.45 -3.20
C LYS A 260 -17.61 5.13 -2.63
N ASN A 261 -16.31 5.01 -2.39
CA ASN A 261 -15.71 3.81 -1.82
C ASN A 261 -16.11 3.62 -0.36
N LEU A 262 -16.15 4.69 0.44
CA LEU A 262 -16.70 4.64 1.80
C LEU A 262 -18.14 4.14 1.79
N GLU A 263 -19.00 4.75 0.96
CA GLU A 263 -20.41 4.34 0.83
C GLU A 263 -20.54 2.88 0.37
N THR A 264 -19.68 2.42 -0.54
CA THR A 264 -19.66 1.02 -0.98
C THR A 264 -19.33 0.07 0.18
N MET A 265 -18.30 0.37 0.98
CA MET A 265 -17.95 -0.44 2.15
C MET A 265 -19.07 -0.45 3.20
N ILE A 266 -19.71 0.70 3.43
CA ILE A 266 -20.83 0.84 4.38
C ILE A 266 -22.05 0.05 3.89
N GLN A 267 -22.44 0.20 2.62
CA GLN A 267 -23.56 -0.53 2.03
C GLN A 267 -23.33 -2.04 2.11
N LEU A 268 -22.11 -2.52 1.80
CA LEU A 268 -21.76 -3.94 1.94
C LEU A 268 -21.98 -4.46 3.37
N CYS A 269 -21.63 -3.68 4.38
CA CYS A 269 -21.85 -4.05 5.77
C CYS A 269 -23.35 -4.02 6.13
N GLN A 270 -24.07 -2.97 5.74
CA GLN A 270 -25.50 -2.82 6.04
C GLN A 270 -26.37 -3.90 5.37
N ASP A 271 -26.07 -4.27 4.12
CA ASP A 271 -26.76 -5.36 3.41
C ASP A 271 -26.60 -6.71 4.12
N ASN A 272 -25.53 -6.87 4.90
CA ASN A 272 -25.25 -8.05 5.71
C ASN A 272 -25.58 -7.84 7.20
N GLN A 273 -26.29 -6.75 7.53
CA GLN A 273 -26.71 -6.40 8.89
C GLN A 273 -25.55 -6.26 9.88
N VAL A 274 -24.40 -5.79 9.41
CA VAL A 274 -23.20 -5.55 10.22
C VAL A 274 -23.09 -4.05 10.52
N PRO A 275 -23.16 -3.62 11.79
CA PRO A 275 -22.89 -2.25 12.21
C PRO A 275 -21.47 -1.79 11.83
N VAL A 276 -21.36 -0.51 11.45
CA VAL A 276 -20.09 0.15 11.11
C VAL A 276 -19.89 1.33 12.04
N ILE A 277 -18.71 1.43 12.65
CA ILE A 277 -18.23 2.65 13.32
C ILE A 277 -17.17 3.25 12.41
N ILE A 278 -17.34 4.51 12.00
CA ILE A 278 -16.38 5.21 11.15
C ILE A 278 -15.64 6.27 11.97
N GLY A 279 -14.35 6.47 11.70
CA GLY A 279 -13.56 7.50 12.39
C GLY A 279 -12.83 8.44 11.45
N THR A 280 -12.77 9.71 11.86
CA THR A 280 -11.99 10.77 11.18
C THR A 280 -10.50 10.51 11.31
N VAL A 281 -9.70 11.01 10.39
CA VAL A 281 -8.25 10.83 10.33
C VAL A 281 -7.52 12.16 10.56
N PRO A 282 -6.92 12.41 11.74
CA PRO A 282 -6.30 13.70 12.05
C PRO A 282 -5.12 13.99 11.13
N SER A 283 -5.03 15.23 10.63
CA SER A 283 -3.90 15.71 9.84
C SER A 283 -2.89 16.41 10.75
N LYS A 284 -1.60 16.28 10.45
CA LYS A 284 -0.54 16.97 11.19
C LYS A 284 -0.43 18.41 10.68
N TRP A 285 -0.74 19.39 11.53
CA TRP A 285 -0.63 20.81 11.21
C TRP A 285 0.69 21.41 11.69
N TYR A 286 1.25 20.91 12.79
CA TYR A 286 2.52 21.38 13.32
C TYR A 286 3.69 20.73 12.57
N ARG A 287 4.39 21.51 11.75
CA ARG A 287 5.56 21.08 10.94
C ARG A 287 5.29 19.77 10.15
N PRO A 288 4.30 19.76 9.25
CA PRO A 288 4.06 18.61 8.39
C PRO A 288 5.24 18.36 7.46
N ASN A 289 5.36 17.12 6.99
CA ASN A 289 6.36 16.77 6.00
C ASN A 289 5.87 17.14 4.59
N LEU A 290 6.16 18.37 4.17
CA LEU A 290 5.84 18.88 2.83
C LEU A 290 7.15 19.21 2.09
N PRO A 291 7.60 18.42 1.11
CA PRO A 291 8.78 18.73 0.32
C PRO A 291 8.53 19.83 -0.72
N GLY A 292 9.60 20.49 -1.16
CA GLY A 292 9.58 21.43 -2.29
C GLY A 292 8.78 22.71 -2.01
N THR A 293 8.10 23.22 -3.04
CA THR A 293 7.43 24.53 -3.01
C THR A 293 6.31 24.61 -1.98
N ASP A 294 5.64 23.50 -1.67
CA ASP A 294 4.57 23.51 -0.67
C ASP A 294 5.14 23.55 0.76
N GLY A 295 6.32 22.98 1.01
CA GLY A 295 7.07 23.20 2.25
C GLY A 295 7.45 24.66 2.45
N GLU A 296 8.00 25.30 1.41
CA GLU A 296 8.34 26.73 1.43
C GLU A 296 7.11 27.61 1.69
N ARG A 297 5.95 27.29 1.09
CA ARG A 297 4.68 27.97 1.39
C ARG A 297 4.25 27.76 2.84
N TYR A 298 4.48 26.57 3.39
CA TYR A 298 4.09 26.22 4.75
C TYR A 298 4.95 26.91 5.83
N GLU A 299 6.13 27.42 5.50
CA GLU A 299 6.95 28.22 6.44
C GLU A 299 6.20 29.46 6.96
N ALA A 300 5.25 30.00 6.19
CA ALA A 300 4.37 31.07 6.67
C ALA A 300 3.49 30.61 7.85
N VAL A 301 3.00 29.37 7.81
CA VAL A 301 2.22 28.76 8.90
C VAL A 301 3.10 28.51 10.12
N THR A 302 4.30 27.95 9.92
CA THR A 302 5.29 27.76 10.99
C THR A 302 5.59 29.08 11.68
N SER A 303 5.81 30.14 10.90
CA SER A 303 6.08 31.48 11.43
C SER A 303 4.92 32.06 12.26
N LEU A 304 3.67 31.78 11.88
CA LEU A 304 2.49 32.20 12.64
C LEU A 304 2.43 31.47 13.99
N PHE A 305 2.67 30.16 14.00
CA PHE A 305 2.72 29.38 15.24
C PHE A 305 3.85 29.79 16.18
N GLU A 306 5.02 30.17 15.64
CA GLU A 306 6.16 30.66 16.43
C GLU A 306 5.90 32.05 17.04
N LYS A 307 5.09 32.89 16.37
CA LYS A 307 4.64 34.20 16.87
C LYS A 307 3.45 34.11 17.83
N GLY A 308 2.92 32.91 18.09
CA GLY A 308 1.73 32.71 18.92
C GLY A 308 0.41 33.09 18.22
N GLN A 309 0.42 33.33 16.90
CA GLN A 309 -0.76 33.64 16.10
C GLN A 309 -1.48 32.34 15.69
N VAL A 310 -2.02 31.62 16.68
CA VAL A 310 -2.53 30.26 16.52
C VAL A 310 -3.70 30.19 15.52
N ASP A 311 -4.74 31.00 15.68
CA ASP A 311 -5.94 30.94 14.83
C ASP A 311 -5.64 31.21 13.35
N GLU A 312 -4.76 32.19 13.09
CA GLU A 312 -4.32 32.55 11.74
C GLU A 312 -3.47 31.43 11.12
N GLY A 313 -2.59 30.82 11.93
CA GLY A 313 -1.79 29.66 11.54
C GLY A 313 -2.66 28.44 11.21
N ILE A 314 -3.65 28.13 12.05
CA ILE A 314 -4.61 27.03 11.81
C ILE A 314 -5.37 27.28 10.51
N LYS A 315 -5.92 28.49 10.32
CA LYS A 315 -6.67 28.84 9.12
C LYS A 315 -5.84 28.68 7.85
N LEU A 316 -4.59 29.19 7.86
CA LEU A 316 -3.71 29.09 6.70
C LEU A 316 -3.22 27.66 6.47
N GLY A 317 -2.83 26.95 7.53
CA GLY A 317 -2.34 25.56 7.46
C GLY A 317 -3.38 24.63 6.87
N ARG A 318 -4.62 24.71 7.35
CA ARG A 318 -5.76 23.95 6.81
C ARG A 318 -5.98 24.22 5.32
N ALA A 319 -6.01 25.50 4.93
CA ALA A 319 -6.16 25.87 3.53
C ALA A 319 -5.02 25.32 2.63
N LEU A 320 -3.77 25.40 3.09
CA LEU A 320 -2.63 24.88 2.34
C LEU A 320 -2.65 23.35 2.23
N LEU A 321 -2.99 22.62 3.29
CA LEU A 321 -3.04 21.16 3.28
C LEU A 321 -4.13 20.61 2.34
N ARG A 322 -5.22 21.35 2.14
CA ARG A 322 -6.26 21.01 1.15
C ARG A 322 -5.79 21.06 -0.30
N GLU A 323 -4.60 21.62 -0.57
CA GLU A 323 -4.03 21.80 -1.91
C GLU A 323 -2.63 21.20 -2.06
N ALA A 324 -1.93 20.92 -0.95
CA ALA A 324 -0.53 20.54 -0.94
C ALA A 324 -0.23 19.27 -1.75
N THR A 325 0.99 19.19 -2.28
CA THR A 325 1.56 18.03 -2.97
C THR A 325 2.99 17.79 -2.49
N PRO A 326 3.41 16.53 -2.28
CA PRO A 326 2.61 15.31 -2.28
C PRO A 326 1.76 15.18 -1.01
N ARG A 327 0.64 14.45 -1.09
CA ARG A 327 -0.27 14.24 0.05
C ARG A 327 -0.03 12.89 0.71
N HIS A 328 0.77 12.91 1.76
CA HIS A 328 1.09 11.73 2.59
C HIS A 328 0.36 11.75 3.94
N GLN A 329 -0.69 12.56 4.03
CA GLN A 329 -1.55 12.69 5.18
C GLN A 329 -2.95 13.08 4.69
N SER A 330 -3.94 12.93 5.55
CA SER A 330 -5.28 13.47 5.34
C SER A 330 -5.25 15.00 5.33
N SER A 331 -6.39 15.59 4.95
CA SER A 331 -6.70 16.99 5.11
C SER A 331 -8.17 17.15 5.55
N ASP A 332 -8.61 18.40 5.64
CA ASP A 332 -10.03 18.70 5.86
C ASP A 332 -10.96 18.06 4.82
N LEU A 333 -10.50 17.84 3.57
CA LEU A 333 -11.34 17.26 2.51
C LEU A 333 -11.81 15.85 2.89
N GLU A 334 -10.89 15.00 3.34
CA GLU A 334 -11.18 13.62 3.73
C GLU A 334 -12.08 13.60 4.97
N ASN A 335 -11.80 14.44 5.98
CA ASN A 335 -12.59 14.47 7.21
C ASN A 335 -13.98 15.09 7.03
N GLU A 336 -14.15 16.06 6.14
CA GLU A 336 -15.46 16.58 5.72
C GLU A 336 -16.31 15.47 5.11
N ILE A 337 -15.72 14.65 4.21
CA ILE A 337 -16.40 13.51 3.59
C ILE A 337 -16.77 12.45 4.64
N ILE A 338 -15.83 12.06 5.50
CA ILE A 338 -16.08 11.07 6.56
C ILE A 338 -17.26 11.49 7.44
N ARG A 339 -17.28 12.74 7.91
CA ARG A 339 -18.38 13.26 8.74
C ARG A 339 -19.70 13.33 7.96
N ALA A 340 -19.67 13.76 6.70
CA ALA A 340 -20.86 13.82 5.85
C ALA A 340 -21.46 12.45 5.60
N VAL A 341 -20.62 11.44 5.33
CA VAL A 341 -21.02 10.04 5.15
C VAL A 341 -21.57 9.48 6.46
N ALA A 342 -20.88 9.67 7.58
CA ALA A 342 -21.36 9.22 8.90
C ALA A 342 -22.76 9.78 9.21
N HIS A 343 -22.97 11.08 8.98
CA HIS A 343 -24.28 11.71 9.16
C HIS A 343 -25.35 11.16 8.20
N ARG A 344 -25.03 11.04 6.90
CA ARG A 344 -25.96 10.56 5.86
C ARG A 344 -26.47 9.14 6.12
N TRP A 345 -25.57 8.29 6.62
CA TRP A 345 -25.84 6.87 6.89
C TRP A 345 -26.20 6.60 8.35
N ALA A 346 -26.31 7.64 9.18
CA ALA A 346 -26.59 7.57 10.62
C ALA A 346 -25.63 6.60 11.37
N LEU A 347 -24.35 6.65 11.02
CA LEU A 347 -23.32 5.81 11.63
C LEU A 347 -22.76 6.46 12.90
N PRO A 348 -22.40 5.66 13.92
CA PRO A 348 -21.54 6.11 15.00
C PRO A 348 -20.21 6.65 14.46
N LEU A 349 -19.82 7.83 14.95
CA LEU A 349 -18.63 8.55 14.53
C LEU A 349 -17.62 8.62 15.68
N ALA A 350 -16.48 7.96 15.52
CA ALA A 350 -15.31 8.20 16.36
C ALA A 350 -14.55 9.45 15.82
N ASP A 351 -14.89 10.65 16.29
CA ASP A 351 -14.26 11.90 15.83
C ASP A 351 -12.86 12.09 16.46
N VAL A 352 -11.91 11.27 16.00
CA VAL A 352 -10.51 11.28 16.42
C VAL A 352 -9.84 12.64 16.14
N GLU A 353 -10.18 13.31 15.04
CA GLU A 353 -9.59 14.62 14.72
C GLU A 353 -9.95 15.65 15.77
N ALA A 354 -11.24 15.76 16.12
CA ALA A 354 -11.67 16.69 17.17
C ALA A 354 -11.01 16.36 18.51
N ALA A 355 -10.95 15.08 18.89
CA ALA A 355 -10.34 14.68 20.16
C ALA A 355 -8.82 14.92 20.22
N ILE A 356 -8.12 14.77 19.10
CA ILE A 356 -6.69 15.11 19.01
C ILE A 356 -6.49 16.62 19.09
N ILE A 357 -7.32 17.42 18.40
CA ILE A 357 -7.28 18.89 18.54
C ILE A 357 -7.48 19.29 20.00
N ASP A 358 -8.51 18.78 20.66
CA ASP A 358 -8.84 19.12 22.05
C ASP A 358 -7.73 18.72 23.04
N ALA A 359 -6.98 17.66 22.74
CA ALA A 359 -5.90 17.17 23.59
C ALA A 359 -4.55 17.86 23.34
N GLU A 360 -4.36 18.55 22.21
CA GLU A 360 -3.10 19.26 21.92
C GLU A 360 -3.00 20.58 22.72
N PRO A 361 -1.80 20.95 23.21
CA PRO A 361 -1.62 22.11 24.10
C PRO A 361 -2.19 23.44 23.58
N ARG A 362 -2.10 23.65 22.26
CA ARG A 362 -2.63 24.85 21.61
C ARG A 362 -3.74 24.54 20.60
N GLY A 363 -4.30 23.33 20.63
CA GLY A 363 -5.27 22.91 19.61
C GLY A 363 -4.65 22.68 18.23
N ILE A 364 -3.35 22.40 18.15
CA ILE A 364 -2.62 22.19 16.90
C ILE A 364 -2.17 20.72 16.82
N PRO A 365 -2.87 19.86 16.06
CA PRO A 365 -2.44 18.51 15.74
C PRO A 365 -0.98 18.44 15.29
N GLY A 366 -0.19 17.62 15.98
CA GLY A 366 1.22 17.39 15.67
C GLY A 366 2.21 17.99 16.64
N GLU A 367 1.75 18.73 17.65
CA GLU A 367 2.62 19.26 18.70
C GLU A 367 3.14 18.15 19.59
N THR A 368 2.25 17.23 20.01
CA THR A 368 2.58 16.20 21.00
C THR A 368 2.02 14.82 20.70
N LEU A 369 1.03 14.68 19.81
CA LEU A 369 0.29 13.41 19.65
C LEU A 369 0.63 12.61 18.38
N PHE A 370 1.58 13.07 17.57
CA PHE A 370 2.05 12.38 16.36
C PHE A 370 3.44 11.79 16.54
N ASN A 371 3.65 10.57 16.05
CA ASN A 371 4.97 9.95 15.97
C ASN A 371 5.73 10.42 14.72
N ASP A 372 5.02 10.53 13.59
CA ASP A 372 5.60 10.99 12.33
C ASP A 372 4.71 12.04 11.65
N HIS A 373 4.59 12.03 10.32
CA HIS A 373 3.84 12.99 9.52
C HIS A 373 2.36 12.65 9.38
N CYS A 374 1.93 11.42 9.70
CA CYS A 374 0.53 11.00 9.61
C CYS A 374 0.10 10.00 10.69
N HIS A 375 1.04 9.31 11.34
CA HIS A 375 0.73 8.35 12.40
C HIS A 375 0.76 9.01 13.78
N LEU A 376 -0.28 8.74 14.56
CA LEU A 376 -0.33 9.09 15.98
C LEU A 376 0.74 8.31 16.76
N ASN A 377 1.21 8.90 17.86
CA ASN A 377 2.05 8.20 18.82
C ASN A 377 1.19 7.41 19.83
N PRO A 378 1.79 6.66 20.78
CA PRO A 378 1.00 5.86 21.73
C PRO A 378 -0.06 6.64 22.51
N ALA A 379 0.18 7.91 22.86
CA ALA A 379 -0.81 8.74 23.55
C ALA A 379 -1.98 9.13 22.62
N GLY A 380 -1.70 9.48 21.37
CA GLY A 380 -2.74 9.73 20.38
C GLY A 380 -3.53 8.46 20.01
N ASN A 381 -2.86 7.33 19.88
CA ASN A 381 -3.50 6.04 19.64
C ASN A 381 -4.41 5.62 20.80
N GLU A 382 -4.04 5.94 22.04
CA GLU A 382 -4.91 5.69 23.19
C GLU A 382 -6.23 6.49 23.09
N ILE A 383 -6.18 7.75 22.65
CA ILE A 383 -7.38 8.56 22.41
C ILE A 383 -8.25 7.91 21.34
N LEU A 384 -7.65 7.53 20.20
CA LEU A 384 -8.34 6.82 19.11
C LEU A 384 -9.02 5.55 19.64
N ARG A 385 -8.29 4.71 20.36
CA ARG A 385 -8.79 3.46 20.95
C ARG A 385 -10.01 3.71 21.83
N ARG A 386 -9.92 4.68 22.75
CA ARG A 386 -11.00 4.99 23.70
C ARG A 386 -12.28 5.46 23.01
N LEU A 387 -12.17 6.24 21.93
CA LEU A 387 -13.33 6.66 21.14
C LEU A 387 -14.03 5.48 20.49
N TYR A 388 -13.29 4.62 19.77
CA TYR A 388 -13.87 3.43 19.17
C TYR A 388 -14.47 2.48 20.21
N GLN A 389 -13.78 2.29 21.35
CA GLN A 389 -14.28 1.47 22.44
C GLN A 389 -15.61 2.01 23.00
N GLN A 390 -15.74 3.33 23.16
CA GLN A 390 -16.98 3.94 23.61
C GLN A 390 -18.13 3.70 22.61
N GLU A 391 -17.88 3.86 21.32
CA GLU A 391 -18.89 3.61 20.30
C GLU A 391 -19.29 2.12 20.20
N ILE A 392 -18.35 1.20 20.40
CA ILE A 392 -18.64 -0.24 20.49
C ILE A 392 -19.57 -0.51 21.68
N LEU A 393 -19.26 0.05 22.85
CA LEU A 393 -20.10 -0.12 24.04
C LEU A 393 -21.50 0.46 23.81
N ASN A 394 -21.61 1.64 23.21
CA ASN A 394 -22.90 2.25 22.87
C ASN A 394 -23.73 1.36 21.95
N LEU A 395 -23.12 0.82 20.88
CA LEU A 395 -23.78 -0.05 19.91
C LEU A 395 -24.20 -1.40 20.49
N VAL A 396 -23.34 -2.00 21.29
CA VAL A 396 -23.58 -3.35 21.78
C VAL A 396 -24.54 -3.33 22.95
N GLN A 397 -24.50 -2.31 23.81
CA GLN A 397 -25.35 -2.20 25.00
C GLN A 397 -26.75 -1.65 24.73
N SER A 398 -26.97 -0.92 23.61
CA SER A 398 -28.31 -0.55 23.13
C SER A 398 -29.10 -1.78 22.67
#